data_AF-A0A651GDG1-F1
#
_entry.id   AF-A0A651GDG1-F1
#
_cell.length_a   1.000
_cell.length_b   1.000
_cell.length_c   1.000
_cell.angle_alpha   90.00
_cell.angle_beta   90.00
_cell.angle_gamma   90.00
#
_symmetry.space_group_name_H-M   'P 1'
#
loop_
_entity.id
_entity.type
_entity.pdbx_description
1 polymer ?
#
loop_
_entity_poly.entity_id
_entity_poly.type
_entity_poly.pdbx_seq_one_letter_code
_entity_poly.pdbx_strand_id
1 'polypeptide(L)'
;MYLIRHSFTVIVFFLLSAEVVFAQGSRLQPIPNVYLDCTSCDVNYIRTNITFVNYVRDQDDASIYLRINDQRTAGGGREFILIFSELRVQDARSDTLRYVSSSTDSHDERRIGLNRFIKIGLVPFVSNTVAINSLNVIYDEPADRDPDEDEIDDPWDNWVFDVDVRSNMWGQEGEFNFGLYSGFEAERTTHTWKIRSRVRGEIRRRNVELTDRT
;
A
#
# COMPACT_ATOMS: atom_id res chain seq x y z
N MET A 1 -10.80 53.66 -71.62
CA MET A 1 -11.65 52.71 -72.36
C MET A 1 -11.30 51.32 -71.85
N TYR A 2 -12.21 50.71 -71.09
CA TYR A 2 -12.08 49.36 -70.50
C TYR A 2 -12.39 48.27 -71.54
N LEU A 3 -12.04 47.00 -71.22
CA LEU A 3 -12.39 45.69 -71.86
C LEU A 3 -11.24 45.13 -72.74
N ILE A 4 -10.77 43.87 -72.69
CA ILE A 4 -11.33 42.51 -72.44
C ILE A 4 -10.17 41.64 -71.88
N ARG A 5 -10.25 40.97 -70.71
CA ARG A 5 -10.84 39.64 -70.35
C ARG A 5 -10.16 38.37 -70.92
N HIS A 6 -9.50 37.66 -69.99
CA HIS A 6 -9.31 36.20 -69.80
C HIS A 6 -8.76 35.32 -70.93
N SER A 7 -7.68 34.58 -70.64
CA SER A 7 -7.77 33.12 -70.38
C SER A 7 -6.40 32.44 -70.34
N PHE A 8 -6.35 31.32 -69.62
CA PHE A 8 -5.42 30.21 -69.85
C PHE A 8 -4.05 30.24 -69.16
N THR A 9 -4.02 30.24 -67.82
CA THR A 9 -3.03 29.42 -67.07
C THR A 9 -3.46 29.26 -65.60
N VAL A 10 -4.66 28.71 -65.42
CA VAL A 10 -5.02 28.01 -64.19
C VAL A 10 -5.10 26.55 -64.59
N ILE A 11 -4.49 25.65 -63.84
CA ILE A 11 -4.32 24.19 -64.02
C ILE A 11 -2.83 23.85 -64.15
N VAL A 12 -2.39 22.90 -63.31
CA VAL A 12 -1.02 22.36 -63.14
C VAL A 12 -0.10 23.06 -62.11
N PHE A 13 -0.65 23.45 -60.96
CA PHE A 13 0.14 23.45 -59.70
C PHE A 13 -0.77 23.08 -58.52
N PHE A 14 -1.54 22.01 -58.68
CA PHE A 14 -2.51 21.52 -57.68
C PHE A 14 -2.42 19.99 -57.51
N LEU A 15 -1.22 19.42 -57.63
CA LEU A 15 -0.98 17.98 -57.47
C LEU A 15 0.42 17.71 -56.88
N LEU A 16 0.71 18.26 -55.70
CA LEU A 16 1.85 17.83 -54.88
C LEU A 16 1.69 18.23 -53.40
N SER A 17 0.46 18.25 -52.89
CA SER A 17 0.23 18.02 -51.46
C SER A 17 0.20 16.50 -51.27
N ALA A 18 1.38 15.89 -51.13
CA ALA A 18 1.46 14.60 -50.48
C ALA A 18 1.02 14.83 -49.03
N GLU A 19 -0.26 14.66 -48.76
CA GLU A 19 -0.75 14.61 -47.39
C GLU A 19 -0.14 13.36 -46.77
N VAL A 20 0.88 13.58 -45.95
CA VAL A 20 1.44 12.53 -45.12
C VAL A 20 0.37 12.21 -44.10
N VAL A 21 -0.46 11.21 -44.41
CA VAL A 21 -1.42 10.64 -43.47
C VAL A 21 -0.59 9.97 -42.38
N PHE A 22 -0.27 10.72 -41.33
CA PHE A 22 0.23 10.12 -40.10
C PHE A 22 -0.91 9.28 -39.54
N ALA A 23 -0.77 7.96 -39.67
CA ALA A 23 -1.60 7.02 -38.93
C ALA A 23 -1.55 7.43 -37.44
N GLN A 24 -2.69 7.84 -36.88
CA GLN A 24 -2.82 8.14 -35.45
C GLN A 24 -2.82 6.81 -34.68
N GLY A 25 -1.66 6.15 -34.62
CA GLY A 25 -1.42 5.06 -33.69
C GLY A 25 -1.64 5.57 -32.26
N SER A 26 -2.21 4.73 -31.41
CA SER A 26 -2.58 5.05 -30.02
C SER A 26 -1.50 5.88 -29.32
N ARG A 27 -1.85 7.10 -28.90
CA ARG A 27 -0.98 8.05 -28.16
C ARG A 27 -0.64 7.62 -26.72
N LEU A 28 -0.86 6.34 -26.38
CA LEU A 28 -0.63 5.82 -25.04
C LEU A 28 0.86 5.59 -24.81
N GLN A 29 1.34 6.02 -23.66
CA GLN A 29 2.72 5.79 -23.25
C GLN A 29 2.96 4.33 -22.84
N PRO A 30 4.22 3.85 -22.81
CA PRO A 30 4.55 2.54 -22.26
C PRO A 30 4.17 2.42 -20.77
N ILE A 31 4.09 1.18 -20.28
CA ILE A 31 3.92 0.88 -18.85
C ILE A 31 5.09 1.50 -18.06
N PRO A 32 4.83 2.27 -16.98
CA PRO A 32 5.87 3.01 -16.28
C PRO A 32 6.72 2.11 -15.38
N ASN A 33 7.95 2.54 -15.14
CA ASN A 33 8.89 1.90 -14.24
C ASN A 33 8.76 2.49 -12.82
N VAL A 34 8.51 1.64 -11.83
CA VAL A 34 8.37 1.99 -10.42
C VAL A 34 9.58 1.50 -9.65
N TYR A 35 10.24 2.42 -8.95
CA TYR A 35 11.15 2.09 -7.86
C TYR A 35 10.37 2.05 -6.55
N LEU A 36 10.46 0.94 -5.83
CA LEU A 36 9.77 0.73 -4.56
C LEU A 36 10.77 0.87 -3.40
N ASP A 37 10.62 1.95 -2.64
CA ASP A 37 11.35 2.20 -1.38
C ASP A 37 10.47 1.79 -0.19
N CYS A 38 10.64 0.55 0.28
CA CYS A 38 10.02 0.10 1.53
C CYS A 38 10.88 -0.95 2.24
N THR A 39 11.29 -0.65 3.47
CA THR A 39 12.15 -1.53 4.27
C THR A 39 11.37 -2.65 4.97
N SER A 40 10.10 -2.42 5.33
CA SER A 40 9.31 -3.36 6.16
C SER A 40 8.14 -4.04 5.44
N CYS A 41 8.05 -3.85 4.11
CA CYS A 41 6.98 -4.42 3.28
C CYS A 41 7.34 -5.81 2.75
N ASP A 42 6.32 -6.63 2.49
CA ASP A 42 6.45 -7.81 1.63
C ASP A 42 6.49 -7.39 0.15
N VAL A 43 7.71 -7.06 -0.32
CA VAL A 43 7.94 -6.61 -1.70
C VAL A 43 7.55 -7.68 -2.72
N ASN A 44 7.70 -8.95 -2.39
CA ASN A 44 7.32 -10.04 -3.30
C ASN A 44 5.80 -10.08 -3.49
N TYR A 45 5.04 -9.93 -2.40
CA TYR A 45 3.59 -9.84 -2.48
C TYR A 45 3.12 -8.64 -3.32
N ILE A 46 3.74 -7.47 -3.14
CA ILE A 46 3.43 -6.27 -3.92
C ILE A 46 3.66 -6.54 -5.42
N ARG A 47 4.85 -7.01 -5.78
CA ARG A 47 5.25 -7.26 -7.18
C ARG A 47 4.38 -8.32 -7.87
N THR A 48 3.98 -9.35 -7.12
CA THR A 48 3.14 -10.43 -7.65
C THR A 48 1.71 -9.96 -7.91
N ASN A 49 1.19 -9.05 -7.07
CA ASN A 49 -0.22 -8.66 -7.11
C ASN A 49 -0.49 -7.32 -7.83
N ILE A 50 0.55 -6.58 -8.23
CA ILE A 50 0.45 -5.33 -8.98
C ILE A 50 1.34 -5.45 -10.22
N THR A 51 0.73 -5.92 -11.32
CA THR A 51 1.46 -6.25 -12.56
C THR A 51 1.28 -5.24 -13.68
N PHE A 52 0.53 -4.16 -13.43
CA PHE A 52 0.28 -3.10 -14.42
C PHE A 52 1.35 -1.98 -14.38
N VAL A 53 2.47 -2.22 -13.70
CA VAL A 53 3.68 -1.39 -13.67
C VAL A 53 4.91 -2.30 -13.77
N ASN A 54 6.04 -1.75 -14.22
CA ASN A 54 7.32 -2.47 -14.23
C ASN A 54 8.10 -2.12 -12.96
N TYR A 55 8.70 -3.10 -12.29
CA TYR A 55 9.55 -2.84 -11.13
C TYR A 55 11.01 -2.78 -11.51
N VAL A 56 11.69 -1.71 -11.12
CA VAL A 56 13.13 -1.54 -11.33
C VAL A 56 13.90 -1.62 -10.01
N ARG A 57 15.16 -2.03 -10.10
CA ARG A 57 16.06 -2.13 -8.93
C ARG A 57 16.78 -0.82 -8.65
N ASP A 58 17.13 -0.06 -9.68
CA ASP A 58 17.86 1.19 -9.56
C ASP A 58 16.89 2.37 -9.72
N GLN A 59 17.03 3.37 -8.86
CA GLN A 59 16.14 4.53 -8.84
C GLN A 59 16.23 5.35 -10.14
N ASP A 60 17.40 5.36 -10.79
CA ASP A 60 17.65 6.08 -12.03
C ASP A 60 16.88 5.50 -13.23
N ASP A 61 16.45 4.24 -13.15
CA ASP A 61 15.65 3.60 -14.20
C ASP A 61 14.14 3.82 -14.02
N ALA A 62 13.72 4.49 -12.95
CA ALA A 62 12.32 4.66 -12.59
C ALA A 62 11.72 5.95 -13.17
N SER A 63 10.45 5.86 -13.60
CA SER A 63 9.61 7.03 -13.88
C SER A 63 8.77 7.42 -12.67
N ILE A 64 8.56 6.49 -11.73
CA ILE A 64 7.78 6.69 -10.51
C ILE A 64 8.60 6.21 -9.32
N TYR A 65 8.71 7.05 -8.30
CA TYR A 65 9.25 6.71 -7.00
C TYR A 65 8.11 6.48 -6.01
N LEU A 66 7.99 5.28 -5.47
CA LEU A 66 7.03 4.94 -4.43
C LEU A 66 7.78 4.70 -3.12
N ARG A 67 7.63 5.63 -2.17
CA ARG A 67 8.12 5.46 -0.80
C ARG A 67 7.00 5.06 0.13
N ILE A 68 7.22 4.02 0.92
CA ILE A 68 6.28 3.56 1.93
C ILE A 68 6.97 3.59 3.29
N ASN A 69 6.51 4.51 4.13
CA ASN A 69 6.87 4.53 5.55
C ASN A 69 5.79 3.84 6.35
N ASP A 70 6.20 3.17 7.42
CA ASP A 70 5.28 2.57 8.37
C ASP A 70 5.58 3.04 9.79
N GLN A 71 4.55 3.05 10.63
CA GLN A 71 4.69 3.27 12.07
C GLN A 71 3.59 2.58 12.86
N ARG A 72 3.88 2.22 14.12
CA ARG A 72 2.85 1.71 15.04
C ARG A 72 1.93 2.85 15.47
N THR A 73 0.63 2.59 15.49
CA THR A 73 -0.35 3.55 16.03
C THR A 73 -0.48 3.39 17.54
N ALA A 74 -1.05 4.41 18.21
CA ALA A 74 -1.31 4.36 19.65
C ALA A 74 -2.31 3.26 20.06
N GLY A 75 -3.14 2.79 19.12
CA GLY A 75 -4.10 1.70 19.31
C GLY A 75 -3.55 0.31 19.00
N GLY A 76 -2.23 0.16 18.77
CA GLY A 76 -1.60 -1.14 18.50
C GLY A 76 -1.66 -1.61 17.05
N GLY A 77 -2.35 -0.88 16.18
CA GLY A 77 -2.35 -1.11 14.73
C GLY A 77 -1.11 -0.54 14.04
N ARG A 78 -1.18 -0.43 12.71
CA ARG A 78 -0.10 0.13 11.89
C ARG A 78 -0.60 1.14 10.89
N GLU A 79 0.07 2.28 10.83
CA GLU A 79 -0.14 3.31 9.83
C GLU A 79 0.94 3.21 8.76
N PHE A 80 0.54 3.35 7.50
CA PHE A 80 1.39 3.41 6.33
C PHE A 80 1.16 4.75 5.62
N ILE A 81 2.25 5.44 5.31
CA ILE A 81 2.26 6.65 4.49
C ILE A 81 2.93 6.30 3.17
N LEU A 82 2.15 6.34 2.09
CA LEU A 82 2.58 6.01 0.73
C LEU A 82 2.75 7.30 -0.05
N ILE A 83 3.97 7.61 -0.45
CA ILE A 83 4.32 8.81 -1.21
C ILE A 83 4.67 8.38 -2.63
N PHE A 84 3.91 8.87 -3.59
CA PHE A 84 4.12 8.64 -5.02
C PHE A 84 4.70 9.91 -5.63
N SER A 85 5.78 9.78 -6.38
CA SER A 85 6.42 10.90 -7.05
C SER A 85 6.81 10.52 -8.47
N GLU A 86 6.33 11.27 -9.45
CA GLU A 86 6.81 11.20 -10.81
C GLU A 86 8.22 11.78 -10.90
N LEU A 87 9.08 11.16 -11.71
CA LEU A 87 10.47 11.55 -11.86
C LEU A 87 10.70 12.13 -13.25
N ARG A 88 11.56 13.15 -13.35
CA ARG A 88 12.10 13.69 -14.61
C ARG A 88 11.07 14.32 -15.56
N VAL A 89 9.95 14.80 -15.03
CA VAL A 89 8.90 15.51 -15.78
C VAL A 89 8.78 16.95 -15.25
N GLN A 90 8.56 17.91 -16.16
CA GLN A 90 8.21 19.28 -15.77
C GLN A 90 6.78 19.27 -15.23
N ASP A 91 6.54 19.86 -14.05
CA ASP A 91 5.30 19.72 -13.28
C ASP A 91 4.99 18.28 -12.81
N ALA A 92 6.03 17.59 -12.33
CA ALA A 92 5.94 16.23 -11.81
C ALA A 92 4.78 16.03 -10.83
N ARG A 93 3.95 15.02 -11.10
CA ARG A 93 2.87 14.64 -10.18
C ARG A 93 3.43 14.04 -8.90
N SER A 94 2.88 14.46 -7.77
CA SER A 94 3.06 13.76 -6.49
C SER A 94 1.73 13.59 -5.78
N ASP A 95 1.58 12.47 -5.09
CA ASP A 95 0.41 12.17 -4.26
C ASP A 95 0.86 11.45 -2.98
N THR A 96 0.07 11.56 -1.92
CA THR A 96 0.30 10.88 -0.65
C THR A 96 -0.98 10.23 -0.18
N LEU A 97 -0.94 8.91 0.00
CA LEU A 97 -2.03 8.14 0.59
C LEU A 97 -1.66 7.65 1.98
N ARG A 98 -2.67 7.59 2.85
CA ARG A 98 -2.56 7.04 4.21
C ARG A 98 -3.45 5.81 4.32
N TYR A 99 -2.85 4.71 4.76
CA TYR A 99 -3.56 3.48 5.10
C TYR A 99 -3.32 3.13 6.57
N VAL A 100 -4.39 2.84 7.32
CA VAL A 100 -4.30 2.38 8.71
C VAL A 100 -4.88 0.98 8.79
N SER A 101 -4.08 0.06 9.33
CA SER A 101 -4.49 -1.29 9.71
C SER A 101 -4.79 -1.35 11.21
N SER A 102 -5.82 -2.09 11.57
CA SER A 102 -6.23 -2.32 12.97
C SER A 102 -5.18 -3.15 13.72
N SER A 103 -5.23 -3.12 15.06
CA SER A 103 -4.47 -4.06 15.91
C SER A 103 -4.94 -5.50 15.75
N THR A 104 -6.20 -5.70 15.32
CA THR A 104 -6.82 -6.99 15.09
C THR A 104 -6.53 -7.57 13.71
N ASP A 105 -6.01 -6.76 12.77
CA ASP A 105 -5.72 -7.22 11.41
C ASP A 105 -4.57 -8.24 11.44
N SER A 106 -4.81 -9.40 10.83
CA SER A 106 -3.76 -10.36 10.54
C SER A 106 -2.72 -9.77 9.59
N HIS A 107 -1.56 -10.45 9.50
CA HIS A 107 -0.53 -10.06 8.55
C HIS A 107 -1.05 -10.10 7.09
N ASP A 108 -1.94 -11.04 6.78
CA ASP A 108 -2.52 -11.20 5.44
C ASP A 108 -3.47 -10.05 5.09
N GLU A 109 -4.40 -9.72 5.99
CA GLU A 109 -5.33 -8.59 5.80
C GLU A 109 -4.57 -7.28 5.64
N ARG A 110 -3.53 -7.06 6.44
CA ARG A 110 -2.68 -5.87 6.36
C ARG A 110 -1.95 -5.76 5.03
N ARG A 111 -1.39 -6.85 4.49
CA ARG A 111 -0.72 -6.82 3.17
C ARG A 111 -1.73 -6.64 2.03
N ILE A 112 -2.92 -7.24 2.11
CA ILE A 112 -4.01 -7.04 1.13
C ILE A 112 -4.43 -5.57 1.12
N GLY A 113 -4.68 -4.99 2.30
CA GLY A 113 -5.07 -3.59 2.46
C GLY A 113 -3.99 -2.64 1.94
N LEU A 114 -2.72 -2.82 2.32
CA LEU A 114 -1.63 -2.01 1.80
C LEU A 114 -1.55 -2.09 0.27
N ASN A 115 -1.67 -3.29 -0.29
CA ASN A 115 -1.59 -3.49 -1.74
C ASN A 115 -2.76 -2.82 -2.48
N ARG A 116 -3.97 -2.79 -1.89
CA ARG A 116 -5.11 -2.03 -2.42
C ARG A 116 -4.78 -0.53 -2.51
N PHE A 117 -4.19 0.06 -1.47
CA PHE A 117 -3.81 1.48 -1.48
C PHE A 117 -2.70 1.78 -2.49
N ILE A 118 -1.71 0.89 -2.63
CA ILE A 118 -0.68 1.02 -3.68
C ILE A 118 -1.34 1.01 -5.06
N LYS A 119 -2.27 0.07 -5.33
CA LYS A 119 -2.99 0.00 -6.60
C LYS A 119 -3.70 1.31 -6.91
N ILE A 120 -4.50 1.82 -5.97
CA ILE A 120 -5.26 3.07 -6.11
C ILE A 120 -4.31 4.24 -6.40
N GLY A 121 -3.23 4.38 -5.62
CA GLY A 121 -2.27 5.47 -5.79
C GLY A 121 -1.48 5.44 -7.10
N LEU A 122 -1.34 4.26 -7.73
CA LEU A 122 -0.70 4.13 -9.04
C LEU A 122 -1.64 4.44 -10.22
N VAL A 123 -2.97 4.38 -10.03
CA VAL A 123 -3.96 4.61 -11.11
C VAL A 123 -3.70 5.92 -11.87
N PRO A 124 -3.48 7.08 -11.20
CA PRO A 124 -3.24 8.33 -11.91
C PRO A 124 -1.99 8.31 -12.78
N PHE A 125 -0.97 7.52 -12.44
CA PHE A 125 0.31 7.47 -13.16
C PHE A 125 0.26 6.53 -14.38
N VAL A 126 -0.71 5.61 -14.43
CA VAL A 126 -0.85 4.66 -15.53
C VAL A 126 -2.00 5.00 -16.49
N SER A 127 -2.81 6.02 -16.17
CA SER A 127 -4.03 6.37 -16.90
C SER A 127 -3.80 6.77 -18.37
N ASN A 128 -2.63 7.30 -18.70
CA ASN A 128 -2.23 7.67 -20.07
C ASN A 128 -1.32 6.63 -20.74
N THR A 129 -1.24 5.42 -20.17
CA THR A 129 -0.34 4.36 -20.64
C THR A 129 -1.12 3.19 -21.22
N VAL A 130 -0.45 2.28 -21.93
CA VAL A 130 -1.08 1.07 -22.50
C VAL A 130 -1.74 0.18 -21.43
N ALA A 131 -1.35 0.30 -20.16
CA ALA A 131 -1.96 -0.44 -19.05
C ALA A 131 -3.45 -0.10 -18.85
N ILE A 132 -3.90 1.10 -19.24
CA ILE A 132 -5.29 1.54 -19.05
C ILE A 132 -6.30 0.64 -19.77
N ASN A 133 -5.89 0.03 -20.88
CA ASN A 133 -6.75 -0.84 -21.69
C ASN A 133 -7.13 -2.15 -20.98
N SER A 134 -6.43 -2.51 -19.90
CA SER A 134 -6.66 -3.75 -19.14
C SER A 134 -6.92 -3.49 -17.66
N LEU A 135 -6.96 -2.22 -17.25
CA LEU A 135 -7.20 -1.83 -15.88
C LEU A 135 -8.70 -1.75 -15.61
N ASN A 136 -9.16 -2.45 -14.57
CA ASN A 136 -10.54 -2.38 -14.10
C ASN A 136 -10.55 -1.93 -12.63
N VAL A 137 -11.43 -0.98 -12.30
CA VAL A 137 -11.62 -0.46 -10.94
C VAL A 137 -13.01 -0.85 -10.48
N ILE A 138 -13.07 -1.72 -9.47
CA ILE A 138 -14.32 -2.16 -8.85
C ILE A 138 -14.49 -1.37 -7.56
N TYR A 139 -15.66 -0.76 -7.40
CA TYR A 139 -16.08 -0.13 -6.16
C TYR A 139 -17.05 -1.07 -5.46
N ASP A 140 -16.60 -1.69 -4.38
CA ASP A 140 -17.45 -2.46 -3.49
C ASP A 140 -18.20 -1.46 -2.61
N GLU A 141 -19.46 -1.18 -2.98
CA GLU A 141 -20.35 -0.35 -2.19
C GLU A 141 -20.45 -0.96 -0.79
N PRO A 142 -20.14 -0.20 0.28
CA PRO A 142 -20.41 -0.67 1.63
C PRO A 142 -21.89 -1.02 1.70
N ALA A 143 -22.23 -2.20 2.25
CA ALA A 143 -23.63 -2.45 2.60
C ALA A 143 -24.13 -1.23 3.37
N ASP A 144 -25.30 -0.71 2.99
CA ASP A 144 -25.96 0.35 3.74
C ASP A 144 -25.95 -0.09 5.21
N ARG A 145 -25.12 0.56 6.02
CA ARG A 145 -25.16 0.34 7.46
C ARG A 145 -26.51 0.86 7.87
N ASP A 146 -27.42 -0.05 8.21
CA ASP A 146 -28.58 0.34 8.96
C ASP A 146 -28.03 1.03 10.22
N PRO A 147 -28.33 2.31 10.47
CA PRO A 147 -27.86 3.00 11.67
C PRO A 147 -28.29 2.29 12.96
N ASP A 148 -29.25 1.35 12.88
CA ASP A 148 -29.68 0.49 13.98
C ASP A 148 -28.85 -0.82 14.12
N GLU A 149 -27.95 -1.14 13.18
CA GLU A 149 -27.07 -2.33 13.25
C GLU A 149 -25.86 -2.12 14.20
N ASP A 150 -25.58 -0.87 14.60
CA ASP A 150 -24.53 -0.51 15.55
C ASP A 150 -24.98 -0.62 17.03
N GLU A 151 -26.27 -0.87 17.31
CA GLU A 151 -26.73 -1.33 18.64
C GLU A 151 -26.67 -2.86 18.73
N ILE A 152 -25.49 -3.43 18.46
CA ILE A 152 -25.17 -4.73 19.06
C ILE A 152 -25.14 -4.47 20.57
N ASP A 153 -26.07 -5.06 21.32
CA ASP A 153 -26.06 -5.05 22.79
C ASP A 153 -24.68 -5.51 23.26
N ASP A 154 -23.81 -4.55 23.62
CA ASP A 154 -22.43 -4.80 23.98
C ASP A 154 -22.42 -5.50 25.35
N PRO A 155 -22.19 -6.82 25.40
CA PRO A 155 -22.28 -7.55 26.66
C PRO A 155 -21.12 -7.22 27.60
N TRP A 156 -20.13 -6.46 27.13
CA TRP A 156 -18.92 -6.10 27.87
C TRP A 156 -18.92 -4.63 28.34
N ASP A 157 -19.96 -3.83 28.09
CA ASP A 157 -20.07 -2.43 28.55
C ASP A 157 -18.80 -1.60 28.28
N ASN A 158 -18.40 -1.57 27.01
CA ASN A 158 -17.26 -0.85 26.45
C ASN A 158 -15.89 -1.30 26.99
N TRP A 159 -15.80 -2.48 27.60
CA TRP A 159 -14.53 -3.07 28.03
C TRP A 159 -13.89 -3.89 26.91
N VAL A 160 -12.61 -3.60 26.64
CA VAL A 160 -11.73 -4.36 25.75
C VAL A 160 -10.62 -4.98 26.59
N PHE A 161 -10.43 -6.28 26.46
CA PHE A 161 -9.38 -7.03 27.14
C PHE A 161 -8.39 -7.59 26.15
N ASP A 162 -7.10 -7.40 26.41
CA ASP A 162 -6.00 -7.97 25.65
C ASP A 162 -5.13 -8.84 26.57
N VAL A 163 -4.82 -10.05 26.12
CA VAL A 163 -3.99 -11.02 26.85
C VAL A 163 -2.84 -11.43 25.94
N ASP A 164 -1.65 -11.03 26.31
CA ASP A 164 -0.40 -11.36 25.62
C ASP A 164 0.35 -12.46 26.40
N VAL A 165 0.69 -13.57 25.77
CA VAL A 165 1.57 -14.59 26.37
C VAL A 165 2.65 -14.99 25.37
N ARG A 166 3.93 -14.87 25.76
CA ARG A 166 5.07 -15.26 24.93
C ARG A 166 6.04 -16.10 25.74
N SER A 167 6.55 -17.18 25.18
CA SER A 167 7.52 -18.04 25.84
C SER A 167 8.72 -18.33 24.95
N ASN A 168 9.89 -18.46 25.56
CA ASN A 168 11.11 -18.91 24.92
C ASN A 168 11.72 -20.06 25.71
N MET A 169 12.14 -21.12 25.01
CA MET A 169 12.70 -22.32 25.64
C MET A 169 13.96 -22.72 24.88
N TRP A 170 15.03 -23.02 25.61
CA TRP A 170 16.31 -23.43 25.02
C TRP A 170 17.03 -24.40 25.96
N GLY A 171 17.59 -25.49 25.43
CA GLY A 171 18.27 -26.50 26.25
C GLY A 171 19.42 -27.21 25.54
N GLN A 172 20.41 -27.61 26.31
CA GLN A 172 21.60 -28.39 25.94
C GLN A 172 21.87 -29.45 27.03
N GLU A 173 22.79 -30.39 26.80
CA GLU A 173 23.16 -31.39 27.80
C GLU A 173 23.62 -30.70 29.10
N GLY A 174 22.91 -30.96 30.20
CA GLY A 174 23.16 -30.35 31.51
C GLY A 174 22.65 -28.92 31.73
N GLU A 175 22.01 -28.25 30.76
CA GLU A 175 21.43 -26.90 30.96
C GLU A 175 20.09 -26.72 30.25
N PHE A 176 19.10 -26.18 30.96
CA PHE A 176 17.79 -25.81 30.40
C PHE A 176 17.37 -24.40 30.82
N ASN A 177 16.95 -23.58 29.86
CA ASN A 177 16.49 -22.21 30.04
C ASN A 177 15.04 -22.06 29.56
N PHE A 178 14.20 -21.46 30.40
CA PHE A 178 12.79 -21.17 30.14
C PHE A 178 12.50 -19.70 30.45
N GLY A 179 11.88 -19.00 29.52
CA GLY A 179 11.33 -17.67 29.69
C GLY A 179 9.83 -17.65 29.39
N LEU A 180 9.08 -16.92 30.20
CA LEU A 180 7.66 -16.65 30.01
C LEU A 180 7.41 -15.17 30.26
N TYR A 181 6.78 -14.53 29.29
CA TYR A 181 6.28 -13.17 29.35
C TYR A 181 4.77 -13.23 29.26
N SER A 182 4.11 -12.48 30.13
CA SER A 182 2.67 -12.34 30.17
C SER A 182 2.32 -10.86 30.23
N GLY A 183 1.27 -10.48 29.52
CA GLY A 183 0.68 -9.16 29.49
C GLY A 183 -0.83 -9.30 29.58
N PHE A 184 -1.45 -8.44 30.36
CA PHE A 184 -2.89 -8.28 30.40
C PHE A 184 -3.19 -6.78 30.34
N GLU A 185 -4.04 -6.37 29.43
CA GLU A 185 -4.55 -5.01 29.32
C GLU A 185 -6.07 -5.04 29.37
N ALA A 186 -6.64 -4.11 30.13
CA ALA A 186 -8.07 -3.87 30.20
C ALA A 186 -8.30 -2.38 29.93
N GLU A 187 -9.06 -2.07 28.89
CA GLU A 187 -9.39 -0.71 28.51
C GLU A 187 -10.91 -0.53 28.49
N ARG A 188 -11.39 0.59 29.02
CA ARG A 188 -12.78 1.01 28.90
C ARG A 188 -12.85 2.45 28.44
N THR A 189 -13.59 2.72 27.38
CA THR A 189 -13.80 4.08 26.87
C THR A 189 -15.29 4.39 26.79
N THR A 190 -15.73 5.40 27.54
CA THR A 190 -17.09 5.96 27.45
C THR A 190 -17.01 7.46 27.16
N HIS A 191 -18.16 8.12 26.99
CA HIS A 191 -18.22 9.58 26.81
C HIS A 191 -17.70 10.37 28.02
N THR A 192 -17.72 9.77 29.21
CA THR A 192 -17.36 10.44 30.47
C THR A 192 -15.97 10.05 30.96
N TRP A 193 -15.57 8.78 30.80
CA TRP A 193 -14.34 8.27 31.38
C TRP A 193 -13.60 7.33 30.43
N LYS A 194 -12.26 7.41 30.46
CA LYS A 194 -11.35 6.48 29.82
C LYS A 194 -10.49 5.82 30.88
N ILE A 195 -10.60 4.50 31.01
CA ILE A 195 -9.89 3.69 32.01
C ILE A 195 -8.97 2.73 31.26
N ARG A 196 -7.75 2.60 31.74
CA ARG A 196 -6.77 1.70 31.15
C ARG A 196 -5.90 1.09 32.24
N SER A 197 -5.89 -0.23 32.32
CA SER A 197 -5.11 -1.01 33.28
C SER A 197 -4.21 -1.96 32.52
N ARG A 198 -2.94 -2.03 32.93
CA ARG A 198 -1.95 -2.93 32.33
C ARG A 198 -1.20 -3.68 33.40
N VAL A 199 -1.13 -4.98 33.26
CA VAL A 199 -0.35 -5.89 34.10
C VAL A 199 0.63 -6.61 33.19
N ARG A 200 1.89 -6.69 33.61
CA ARG A 200 2.93 -7.43 32.88
C ARG A 200 3.67 -8.31 33.87
N GLY A 201 3.90 -9.56 33.49
CA GLY A 201 4.59 -10.55 34.31
C GLY A 201 5.67 -11.24 33.49
N GLU A 202 6.79 -11.54 34.14
CA GLU A 202 7.94 -12.18 33.51
C GLU A 202 8.53 -13.24 34.44
N ILE A 203 8.74 -14.44 33.92
CA ILE A 203 9.37 -15.56 34.62
C ILE A 203 10.54 -16.03 33.78
N ARG A 204 11.73 -16.09 34.38
CA ARG A 204 12.91 -16.75 33.80
C ARG A 204 13.38 -17.85 34.73
N ARG A 205 13.58 -19.05 34.20
CA ARG A 205 14.11 -20.21 34.91
C ARG A 205 15.32 -20.75 34.17
N ARG A 206 16.37 -21.07 34.91
CA ARG A 206 17.57 -21.77 34.44
C ARG A 206 17.79 -22.97 35.36
N ASN A 207 17.87 -24.15 34.77
CA ASN A 207 18.23 -25.40 35.45
C ASN A 207 19.59 -25.85 34.94
N VAL A 208 20.49 -26.20 35.85
CA VAL A 208 21.82 -26.74 35.51
C VAL A 208 22.01 -28.04 36.28
N GLU A 209 22.37 -29.09 35.56
CA GLU A 209 22.67 -30.40 36.13
C GLU A 209 24.17 -30.45 36.46
N LEU A 210 24.52 -30.66 37.73
CA LEU A 210 25.92 -30.70 38.17
C LEU A 210 26.40 -32.14 38.17
N THR A 211 27.40 -32.45 37.36
CA THR A 211 28.10 -33.74 37.45
C THR A 211 29.11 -33.68 38.60
N ASP A 212 28.85 -34.40 39.68
CA ASP A 212 29.84 -34.57 40.75
C ASP A 212 31.04 -35.36 40.21
N ARG A 213 32.22 -34.72 40.20
CA ARG A 213 33.50 -35.41 40.03
C ARG A 213 34.08 -35.66 41.43
N THR A 214 34.05 -36.93 41.84
CA THR A 214 34.87 -37.49 42.94
C THR A 214 36.35 -37.42 42.64
#